data_AF-A0A0D0BD11-F1
#
_entry.id   AF-A0A0D0BD11-F1
#
_cell.length_a   1.000
_cell.length_b   1.000
_cell.length_c   1.000
_cell.angle_alpha   90.00
_cell.angle_beta   90.00
_cell.angle_gamma   90.00
#
_symmetry.space_group_name_H-M   'P 1'
#
loop_
_entity.id
_entity.type
_entity.pdbx_description
1 polymer ?
#
loop_
_entity_poly.entity_id
_entity_poly.type
_entity_poly.pdbx_seq_one_letter_code
_entity_poly.pdbx_strand_id
1 'polypeptide(L)'
;IPRPRNAFIIFRCEYSRKHSQAAQEGEEESEPSNPTTAKTLSKRAAEAWKQLSASEKDAYKVLADKEREEHARLYPHYRFRPMRRQSSGLKK
;
A
#
# COMPACT_ATOMS: atom_id res chain seq x y z
N ILE A 1 5.24 1.17 17.03
CA ILE A 1 5.80 1.96 15.92
C ILE A 1 5.43 1.26 14.61
N PRO A 2 4.69 1.92 13.69
CA PRO A 2 4.33 1.35 12.40
C PRO A 2 5.59 1.07 11.56
N ARG A 3 5.49 0.17 10.56
CA ARG A 3 6.62 -0.08 9.66
C ARG A 3 6.94 1.16 8.82
N PRO A 4 8.22 1.46 8.55
CA PRO A 4 8.57 2.45 7.54
C PRO A 4 7.97 2.04 6.19
N ARG A 5 7.40 3.01 5.49
CA ARG A 5 6.70 2.77 4.22
C ARG A 5 7.74 2.50 3.14
N ASN A 6 7.54 1.43 2.37
CA ASN A 6 8.35 1.20 1.17
C ASN A 6 7.81 2.02 -0.03
N ALA A 7 8.57 2.05 -1.12
CA ALA A 7 8.25 2.84 -2.31
C ALA A 7 6.83 2.57 -2.85
N PHE A 8 6.43 1.28 -2.91
CA PHE A 8 5.10 0.90 -3.36
C PHE A 8 4.00 1.30 -2.37
N ILE A 9 4.24 1.26 -1.05
CA ILE A 9 3.27 1.69 -0.05
C ILE A 9 3.02 3.20 -0.15
N ILE A 10 4.07 3.99 -0.38
CA ILE A 10 3.97 5.44 -0.63
C ILE A 10 3.12 5.68 -1.88
N PHE A 11 3.48 5.04 -3.00
CA PHE A 11 2.73 5.15 -4.24
C PHE A 11 1.27 4.71 -4.10
N ARG A 12 1.01 3.59 -3.41
CA ARG A 12 -0.36 3.08 -3.22
C ARG A 12 -1.20 4.04 -2.38
N CYS A 13 -0.62 4.70 -1.38
CA CYS A 13 -1.31 5.73 -0.59
C CYS A 13 -1.66 6.95 -1.45
N GLU A 14 -0.74 7.40 -2.29
CA GLU A 14 -0.98 8.47 -3.27
C GLU A 14 -2.06 8.07 -4.28
N TYR A 15 -1.92 6.88 -4.87
CA TYR A 15 -2.87 6.32 -5.83
C TYR A 15 -4.26 6.18 -5.21
N SER A 16 -4.35 5.71 -3.96
CA SER A 16 -5.64 5.65 -3.26
C SER A 16 -6.21 7.02 -3.02
N ARG A 17 -5.41 8.02 -2.61
CA ARG A 17 -5.92 9.39 -2.42
C ARG A 17 -6.46 9.98 -3.73
N LYS A 18 -5.70 9.84 -4.82
CA LYS A 18 -6.11 10.32 -6.16
C LYS A 18 -7.39 9.65 -6.65
N HIS A 19 -7.48 8.32 -6.52
CA HIS A 19 -8.66 7.58 -6.97
C HIS A 19 -9.84 7.63 -6.00
N SER A 20 -9.62 7.87 -4.70
CA SER A 20 -10.68 8.12 -3.72
C SER A 20 -11.25 9.53 -3.83
N GLN A 21 -10.45 10.54 -4.18
CA GLN A 21 -10.97 11.87 -4.51
C GLN A 21 -11.77 11.84 -5.82
N ALA A 22 -11.32 11.12 -6.84
CA ALA A 22 -12.10 10.91 -8.06
C ALA A 22 -13.41 10.14 -7.82
N ALA A 23 -13.42 9.17 -6.89
CA ALA A 23 -14.64 8.48 -6.46
C ALA A 23 -15.58 9.36 -5.61
N GLN A 24 -15.10 10.49 -5.09
CA GLN A 24 -15.93 11.44 -4.34
C GLN A 24 -16.72 12.39 -5.28
N GLU A 25 -16.32 12.50 -6.55
CA GLU A 25 -17.01 13.29 -7.58
C GLU A 25 -17.83 12.43 -8.56
N GLY A 26 -17.64 11.11 -8.56
CA GLY A 26 -18.41 10.18 -9.38
C GLY A 26 -18.49 8.80 -8.76
N GLU A 27 -19.70 8.44 -8.37
CA GLU A 27 -20.20 7.07 -8.14
C GLU A 27 -19.71 6.31 -6.90
N GLU A 28 -20.63 6.25 -5.92
CA GLU A 28 -21.14 5.03 -5.28
C GLU A 28 -20.12 4.14 -4.52
N GLU A 29 -20.22 3.99 -3.20
CA GLU A 29 -21.29 3.18 -2.58
C GLU A 29 -21.81 2.03 -3.46
N SER A 30 -20.92 1.28 -4.13
CA SER A 30 -21.27 -0.06 -4.59
C SER A 30 -20.97 -1.05 -3.48
N GLU A 31 -22.02 -1.26 -2.68
CA GLU A 31 -22.42 -2.52 -2.07
C GLU A 31 -21.72 -3.78 -2.65
N PRO A 32 -21.48 -4.83 -1.84
CA PRO A 32 -20.74 -6.03 -2.22
C PRO A 32 -21.54 -6.94 -3.16
N SER A 33 -21.92 -6.44 -4.34
CA SER A 33 -22.48 -7.25 -5.41
C SER A 33 -21.32 -7.82 -6.24
N ASN A 34 -20.88 -9.00 -5.82
CA ASN A 34 -19.97 -9.92 -6.51
C ASN A 34 -18.44 -9.63 -6.36
N PRO A 35 -17.77 -10.23 -5.34
CA PRO A 35 -16.34 -10.02 -5.07
C PRO A 35 -15.37 -10.67 -6.10
N THR A 36 -15.88 -11.26 -7.19
CA THR A 36 -15.09 -12.11 -8.08
C THR A 36 -14.40 -11.35 -9.23
N THR A 37 -14.88 -10.17 -9.64
CA THR A 37 -14.40 -9.54 -10.91
C THR A 37 -13.94 -8.10 -10.79
N ALA A 38 -14.34 -7.33 -9.77
CA ALA A 38 -13.86 -5.98 -9.58
C ALA A 38 -12.39 -6.01 -9.09
N LYS A 39 -11.44 -5.62 -9.96
CA LYS A 39 -10.04 -5.42 -9.54
C LYS A 39 -10.02 -4.43 -8.39
N THR A 40 -9.68 -4.91 -7.20
CA THR A 40 -9.53 -4.06 -6.01
C THR A 40 -8.55 -2.91 -6.29
N LEU A 41 -8.72 -1.77 -5.63
CA LEU A 41 -7.84 -0.60 -5.76
C LEU A 41 -6.35 -0.98 -5.63
N SER A 42 -6.03 -1.95 -4.78
CA SER A 42 -4.67 -2.47 -4.63
C SER A 42 -4.16 -3.23 -5.86
N LYS A 43 -5.02 -3.98 -6.57
CA LYS A 43 -4.67 -4.60 -7.86
C LYS A 43 -4.41 -3.54 -8.93
N ARG A 44 -5.27 -2.53 -9.04
CA ARG A 44 -5.09 -1.41 -10.00
C ARG A 44 -3.80 -0.63 -9.72
N ALA A 45 -3.53 -0.32 -8.45
CA ALA A 45 -2.28 0.32 -8.03
C ALA A 45 -1.05 -0.54 -8.37
N ALA A 46 -1.12 -1.86 -8.19
CA ALA A 46 -0.01 -2.74 -8.55
C ALA A 46 0.25 -2.77 -10.07
N GLU A 47 -0.80 -2.72 -10.89
CA GLU A 47 -0.69 -2.62 -12.35
C GLU A 47 -0.07 -1.27 -12.76
N ALA A 48 -0.58 -0.16 -12.22
CA ALA A 48 -0.04 1.18 -12.47
C ALA A 48 1.43 1.28 -12.04
N TRP A 49 1.78 0.74 -10.86
CA TRP A 49 3.16 0.69 -10.38
C TRP A 49 4.08 -0.05 -11.34
N LYS A 50 3.64 -1.17 -11.95
CA LYS A 50 4.44 -1.88 -12.95
C LYS A 50 4.68 -1.03 -14.19
N GLN A 51 3.67 -0.26 -14.61
CA GLN A 51 3.72 0.61 -15.80
C GLN A 51 4.54 1.89 -15.59
N LEU A 52 4.77 2.34 -14.35
CA LEU A 52 5.60 3.51 -14.07
C LEU A 52 7.01 3.38 -14.67
N SER A 53 7.54 4.53 -15.10
CA SER A 53 8.91 4.64 -15.58
C SER A 53 9.93 4.34 -14.46
N ALA A 54 11.15 3.98 -14.86
CA ALA A 54 12.24 3.77 -13.90
C ALA A 54 12.53 5.03 -13.08
N SER A 55 12.41 6.22 -13.69
CA SER A 55 12.62 7.51 -13.02
C SER A 55 11.58 7.78 -11.93
N GLU A 56 10.29 7.54 -12.21
CA GLU A 56 9.24 7.69 -11.19
C GLU A 56 9.42 6.70 -10.05
N LYS A 57 9.70 5.43 -10.37
CA LYS A 57 10.01 4.41 -9.36
C LYS A 57 11.20 4.80 -8.50
N ASP A 58 12.22 5.42 -9.09
CA ASP A 58 13.40 5.89 -8.38
C ASP A 58 13.07 7.02 -7.40
N ALA A 59 12.23 7.99 -7.81
CA ALA A 59 11.75 9.03 -6.90
C ALA A 59 11.05 8.44 -5.66
N TYR A 60 10.18 7.45 -5.84
CA TYR A 60 9.54 6.75 -4.72
C TYR A 60 10.52 5.90 -3.90
N LYS A 61 11.56 5.37 -4.52
CA LYS A 61 12.63 4.62 -3.84
C LYS A 61 13.44 5.55 -2.93
N VAL A 62 13.84 6.72 -3.43
CA VAL A 62 14.54 7.74 -2.63
C VAL A 62 13.69 8.19 -1.44
N LEU A 63 12.39 8.39 -1.64
CA LEU A 63 11.48 8.72 -0.53
C LEU A 63 11.40 7.60 0.51
N ALA A 64 11.32 6.35 0.07
CA ALA A 64 11.29 5.20 0.96
C ALA A 64 12.60 5.01 1.74
N ASP A 65 13.74 5.27 1.11
CA ASP A 65 15.05 5.22 1.78
C ASP A 65 15.20 6.33 2.83
N LYS A 66 14.74 7.55 2.53
CA LYS A 66 14.68 8.64 3.51
C LYS A 66 13.82 8.27 4.72
N GLU A 67 12.61 7.74 4.49
CA GLU A 67 11.71 7.32 5.56
C GLU A 67 12.33 6.18 6.40
N ARG A 68 13.01 5.24 5.76
CA ARG A 68 13.73 4.14 6.43
C ARG A 68 14.84 4.68 7.32
N GLU A 69 15.63 5.63 6.83
CA GLU A 69 16.76 6.21 7.58
C GLU A 69 16.28 7.08 8.73
N GLU A 70 15.29 7.93 8.51
CA GLU A 70 14.68 8.74 9.55
C GLU A 70 14.06 7.84 10.62
N HIS A 71 13.32 6.82 10.22
CA HIS A 71 12.75 5.85 11.15
C HIS A 71 13.83 5.09 11.94
N ALA A 72 14.95 4.73 11.31
CA ALA A 72 16.07 4.08 12.00
C ALA A 72 16.73 5.03 13.01
N ARG A 73 16.84 6.32 12.68
CA ARG A 73 17.38 7.36 13.56
C ARG A 73 16.45 7.66 14.75
N LEU A 74 15.15 7.78 14.50
CA LEU A 74 14.13 8.06 15.53
C LEU A 74 13.89 6.84 16.43
N TYR A 75 13.99 5.63 15.87
CA TYR A 75 13.72 4.39 16.58
C TYR A 75 14.87 3.39 16.45
N PRO A 76 16.02 3.64 17.10
CA PRO A 76 17.19 2.76 17.02
C PRO A 76 16.93 1.35 17.59
N HIS A 77 15.95 1.20 18.50
CA HIS A 77 15.54 -0.09 19.05
C HIS A 77 14.38 -0.74 18.28
N TYR A 78 13.96 -0.17 17.15
CA TYR A 78 12.89 -0.75 16.36
C TYR A 78 13.32 -2.07 15.75
N ARG A 79 12.53 -3.12 16.00
CA ARG A 79 12.70 -4.43 15.37
C ARG A 79 11.36 -4.95 14.89
N PHE A 80 11.29 -5.27 13.60
CA PHE A 80 10.10 -5.88 13.03
C PHE A 80 9.88 -7.29 13.62
N ARG A 81 8.76 -7.47 14.31
CA ARG A 81 8.32 -8.76 14.85
C ARG A 81 7.00 -9.14 14.19
N PRO A 82 7.02 -9.90 13.07
CA PRO A 82 5.78 -10.33 12.43
C PRO A 82 5.00 -11.23 13.39
N MET A 83 3.79 -10.81 13.76
CA MET A 83 2.86 -11.68 14.48
C MET A 83 2.37 -12.74 13.49
N ARG A 84 2.75 -14.00 13.70
CA ARG A 84 2.13 -15.11 12.95
C ARG A 84 0.67 -15.16 13.39
N ARG A 85 -0.26 -14.87 12.48
CA ARG A 85 -1.67 -15.24 12.71
C ARG A 85 -1.64 -16.75 12.90
N GLN A 86 -1.99 -17.22 14.09
CA GLN A 86 -2.30 -18.62 14.25
C GLN A 86 -3.46 -18.87 13.29
N SER A 87 -3.21 -19.63 12.23
CA SER A 87 -4.27 -20.17 11.41
C SER A 87 -5.10 -21.00 12.37
N SER A 88 -6.21 -20.43 12.85
CA SER A 88 -7.27 -21.19 13.50
C SER A 88 -7.79 -22.15 12.44
N GLY A 89 -7.11 -23.29 12.33
CA GLY A 89 -7.51 -24.42 11.52
C GLY A 89 -8.75 -25.01 12.15
N LEU A 90 -9.88 -24.35 11.98
CA LEU A 90 -11.17 -25.00 12.09
C LEU A 90 -11.53 -25.43 10.67
N LYS A 91 -10.90 -26.52 10.24
CA LYS A 91 -11.50 -27.39 9.23
C LYS A 91 -12.65 -28.10 9.96
N LYS A 92 -13.88 -27.72 9.66
CA LYS A 92 -15.07 -28.54 9.88
C LYS A 92 -15.68 -28.81 8.53
#